data_AF-H3NPE4-F1
#
_entry.id   AF-H3NPE4-F1
#
_cell.length_a   1.000
_cell.length_b   1.000
_cell.length_c   1.000
_cell.angle_alpha   90.00
_cell.angle_beta   90.00
_cell.angle_gamma   90.00
#
_symmetry.space_group_name_H-M   'P 1'
#
loop_
_entity.id
_entity.type
_entity.pdbx_description
1 polymer ?
#
loop_
_entity_poly.entity_id
_entity_poly.type
_entity_poly.pdbx_seq_one_letter_code
_entity_poly.pdbx_strand_id
1 'polypeptide(L)' 'MDLLRASIKEIHKEEITTLNGKTYVDVELTVNIWGSIRREERVFRLSDWEDYKEQGYFLT' A
#
# COMPACT_ATOMS: atom_id res chain seq x y z
N MET A 1 4.32 17.84 -9.15
CA MET A 1 3.44 16.95 -8.38
C MET A 1 4.13 16.71 -7.07
N ASP A 2 3.48 17.09 -5.97
CA ASP A 2 4.00 16.82 -4.63
C ASP A 2 3.56 15.41 -4.22
N LEU A 3 4.51 14.48 -4.14
CA LEU A 3 4.24 13.12 -3.68
C LEU A 3 3.98 13.13 -2.18
N LEU A 4 2.81 12.62 -1.75
CA LEU A 4 2.47 12.52 -0.33
C LEU A 4 2.86 11.13 0.19
N ARG A 5 3.76 11.09 1.19
CA ARG A 5 4.10 9.83 1.88
C ARG A 5 2.96 9.41 2.79
N ALA A 6 2.44 8.21 2.57
CA ALA A 6 1.47 7.55 3.41
C ALA A 6 2.16 6.51 4.29
N SER A 7 2.05 6.66 5.60
CA SER A 7 2.58 5.69 6.55
C SER A 7 1.50 4.68 6.89
N ILE A 8 1.78 3.40 6.68
CA ILE A 8 0.87 2.30 7.03
C ILE A 8 0.76 2.23 8.56
N LYS A 9 -0.47 2.23 9.07
CA LYS A 9 -0.79 2.07 10.50
C LYS A 9 -1.30 0.67 10.80
N GLU A 10 -2.14 0.13 9.92
CA GLU A 10 -2.76 -1.17 10.10
C GLU A 10 -3.08 -1.77 8.73
N ILE A 11 -2.91 -3.09 8.59
CA ILE A 11 -3.28 -3.86 7.40
C ILE A 11 -4.46 -4.74 7.80
N HIS A 12 -5.61 -4.53 7.16
CA HIS A 12 -6.86 -5.25 7.41
C HIS A 12 -6.99 -6.50 6.53
N LYS A 13 -6.52 -6.39 5.29
CA LYS A 13 -6.55 -7.49 4.30
C LYS A 13 -5.28 -7.44 3.45
N GLU A 14 -4.76 -8.61 3.11
CA GLU A 14 -3.69 -8.82 2.14
C GLU A 14 -4.03 -10.05 1.28
N GLU A 15 -4.21 -9.85 -0.02
CA GLU A 15 -4.56 -10.92 -0.96
C GLU A 15 -3.61 -10.90 -2.17
N ILE A 16 -2.90 -12.00 -2.37
CA ILE A 16 -1.89 -12.11 -3.41
C ILE A 16 -2.50 -12.74 -4.65
N THR A 17 -2.38 -12.05 -5.79
CA THR A 17 -2.88 -12.53 -7.08
C THR A 17 -1.75 -12.51 -8.12
N THR A 18 -1.60 -13.60 -8.87
CA THR A 18 -0.66 -13.67 -10.00
C THR A 18 -1.41 -13.62 -11.32
N LEU A 19 -1.11 -12.62 -12.15
CA LEU A 19 -1.71 -12.41 -13.46
C LEU A 19 -0.63 -12.24 -14.52
N ASN A 20 -0.65 -13.07 -15.56
CA ASN A 20 0.31 -13.02 -16.67
C ASN A 20 1.79 -13.02 -16.23
N GLY A 21 2.13 -13.84 -15.24
CA GLY A 21 3.49 -13.95 -14.70
C GLY A 21 3.93 -12.78 -13.82
N LYS A 22 3.03 -11.85 -13.49
CA LYS A 22 3.28 -10.76 -12.54
C LYS A 22 2.45 -10.97 -11.29
N THR A 23 3.07 -10.80 -10.13
CA THR A 23 2.41 -10.94 -8.83
C THR A 23 2.08 -9.58 -8.25
N TYR A 24 0.81 -9.44 -7.87
CA TYR A 24 0.25 -8.25 -7.24
C TYR A 24 -0.33 -8.63 -5.89
N VAL A 25 -0.52 -7.60 -5.07
CA VAL A 25 -1.14 -7.73 -3.76
C VAL A 25 -2.20 -6.65 -3.62
N ASP A 26 -3.43 -7.11 -3.42
CA ASP A 26 -4.58 -6.29 -3.04
C ASP A 26 -4.58 -6.16 -1.52
N VAL A 27 -4.52 -4.92 -1.05
CA VAL A 27 -4.43 -4.61 0.37
C VAL A 27 -5.50 -3.62 0.78
N GLU A 28 -6.13 -3.93 1.91
CA GLU A 28 -6.98 -2.99 2.62
C GLU A 28 -6.21 -2.54 3.87
N LEU A 29 -5.99 -1.25 4.02
CA LEU A 29 -5.08 -0.72 5.02
C LEU A 29 -5.53 0.64 5.54
N THR A 30 -5.11 0.95 6.75
CA THR A 30 -5.27 2.28 7.34
C THR A 30 -3.93 2.99 7.25
N VAL A 31 -3.92 4.18 6.63
CA VAL A 31 -2.74 5.03 6.52
C VAL A 31 -2.90 6.32 7.31
N ASN A 32 -1.76 6.87 7.71
CA ASN A 32 -1.65 8.25 8.13
C ASN A 32 -1.01 9.08 7.00
N ILE A 33 -1.73 10.11 6.56
CA ILE A 33 -1.28 11.09 5.57
C ILE A 33 -1.34 12.45 6.26
N TRP A 34 -0.17 13.01 6.61
CA TRP A 34 -0.06 14.32 7.28
C TRP A 34 -0.98 14.51 8.49
N GLY A 35 -1.09 13.48 9.34
CA GLY A 35 -1.94 13.52 10.53
C GLY A 35 -3.40 13.11 10.29
N SER A 36 -3.82 12.96 9.04
CA SER A 36 -5.13 12.40 8.69
C SER A 36 -5.06 10.88 8.60
N ILE A 37 -5.85 10.18 9.41
CA ILE A 37 -5.97 8.72 9.34
C ILE A 37 -7.12 8.36 8.40
N ARG A 38 -6.85 7.51 7.41
CA ARG A 38 -7.84 7.05 6.43
C ARG A 38 -7.67 5.57 6.13
N ARG A 39 -8.78 4.91 5.82
CA ARG A 39 -8.82 3.52 5.34
C ARG A 39 -8.88 3.53 3.82
N GLU A 40 -8.05 2.73 3.18
CA GLU A 40 -7.86 2.70 1.74
C GLU A 40 -7.69 1.26 1.26
N GLU A 41 -8.19 0.98 0.05
CA GLU A 41 -7.90 -0.25 -0.69
C GLU A 41 -6.93 0.10 -1.82
N ARG A 42 -5.85 -0.67 -1.96
CA ARG A 42 -4.83 -0.48 -3.00
C ARG A 42 -4.29 -1.79 -3.54
N VAL A 43 -3.88 -1.74 -4.80
CA VAL A 43 -3.12 -2.79 -5.46
C VAL A 43 -1.67 -2.36 -5.59
N PHE A 44 -0.75 -3.21 -5.14
CA PHE A 44 0.69 -3.02 -5.36
C PHE A 44 1.27 -4.20 -6.13
N ARG A 45 2.44 -4.02 -6.75
CA ARG A 45 3.26 -5.19 -7.13
C ARG A 45 3.82 -5.79 -5.85
N LEU A 46 3.94 -7.11 -5.79
CA LEU A 46 4.42 -7.78 -4.58
C LEU A 46 5.82 -7.30 -4.16
N SER A 47 6.72 -7.09 -5.14
CA SER A 47 8.06 -6.54 -4.89
C SER A 47 8.02 -5.19 -4.19
N ASP A 48 7.17 -4.28 -4.68
CA ASP A 48 7.10 -2.91 -4.17
C ASP A 48 6.41 -2.90 -2.80
N TRP A 49 5.45 -3.79 -2.58
CA TRP A 49 4.73 -3.91 -1.32
C TRP A 49 5.62 -4.32 -0.14
N GLU A 50 6.57 -5.22 -0.37
CA GLU A 50 7.52 -5.63 0.67
C GLU A 50 8.33 -4.42 1.17
N ASP A 51 8.79 -3.56 0.26
CA ASP A 51 9.48 -2.31 0.61
C ASP A 51 8.52 -1.32 1.31
N TYR A 52 7.27 -1.21 0.84
CA TYR A 52 6.29 -0.29 1.40
C TYR A 52 5.81 -0.67 2.80
N LYS A 53 5.84 -1.95 3.19
CA LYS A 53 5.52 -2.37 4.56
C LYS A 53 6.47 -1.75 5.59
N GLU A 54 7.74 -1.58 5.23
CA GLU A 54 8.75 -0.99 6.11
C GLU A 54 8.76 0.54 6.02
N GLN A 55 8.64 1.08 4.81
CA GLN A 55 8.90 2.51 4.55
C GLN A 55 7.62 3.34 4.34
N GLY A 56 6.44 2.72 4.26
CA GLY A 56 5.25 3.34 3.71
C GLY A 56 5.35 3.51 2.19
N TYR A 57 4.31 4.06 1.57
CA TYR A 57 4.25 4.26 0.11
C TYR A 57 3.89 5.71 -0.22
N PHE A 58 4.10 6.09 -1.48
CA PHE A 58 3.76 7.44 -1.96
C PHE A 58 2.44 7.42 -2.72
N LEU A 59 1.61 8.42 -2.44
CA LEU A 59 0.43 8.75 -3.23
C LEU A 59 0.87 9.67 -4.38
N THR A 60 0.77 9.17 -5.61
CA THR A 60 0.94 9.94 -6.87
C THR A 60 -0.36 10.60 -7.28
#